data_AF-Q9D6J6-F1
#
_entry.id   AF-Q9D6J6-F1
#
_cell.length_a   1.000
_cell.length_b   1.000
_cell.length_c   1.000
_cell.angle_alpha   90.00
_cell.angle_beta   90.00
_cell.angle_gamma   90.00
#
_symmetry.space_group_name_H-M   'P 1'
#
loop_
_entity.id
_entity.type
_entity.pdbx_description
1 polymer ?
#
loop_
_entity_poly.entity_id
_entity_poly.type
_entity_poly.pdbx_seq_one_letter_code
_entity_poly.pdbx_strand_id
1 'polypeptide(L)'
;MFSLALRARATGLAAQWGRHARNLHKTAVHNGAGGALFVHRDTPENNPDTPFDFTPENYKRIEAIVKNYPEGHQAAAVLPVLDLAQRQNGWLPISAMNKVAEVLQVPPMRVYEVATFYTMYNRKPVGKYHIQVCTTTPCMLRDSDSILETLQRKLGIKVGETTPDKLFTLIEVECLGACVNAPMVQINDNYYEDLTPKDIEEIIDELKAGKVPKPGPRSGRFCCEPAGGLTSLTEPPKGPGFGVQAGL
;
A
#
# COMPACT_ATOMS: atom_id res chain seq x y z
N MET A 1 59.36 -12.92 34.53
CA MET A 1 58.83 -14.10 33.80
C MET A 1 57.34 -13.84 33.57
N PHE A 2 56.90 -13.79 32.30
CA PHE A 2 55.51 -13.61 31.78
C PHE A 2 54.74 -12.40 32.35
N SER A 3 54.63 -11.19 31.77
CA SER A 3 54.42 -10.70 30.39
C SER A 3 53.20 -11.28 29.65
N LEU A 4 52.11 -10.51 29.61
CA LEU A 4 51.32 -10.06 28.44
C LEU A 4 49.87 -9.75 28.91
N ALA A 5 49.42 -8.49 28.84
CA ALA A 5 48.60 -7.95 27.73
C ALA A 5 47.12 -8.37 27.87
N LEU A 6 46.09 -7.54 27.73
CA LEU A 6 45.94 -6.31 26.97
C LEU A 6 44.69 -5.56 27.50
N ARG A 7 44.78 -4.24 27.57
CA ARG A 7 43.66 -3.30 27.73
C ARG A 7 42.73 -3.37 26.51
N ALA A 8 41.42 -3.17 26.69
CA ALA A 8 40.71 -2.02 26.12
C ALA A 8 39.16 -2.10 26.29
N ARG A 9 38.67 -1.06 26.97
CA ARG A 9 37.51 -0.21 26.62
C ARG A 9 36.10 -0.81 26.70
N ALA A 10 35.51 -0.55 27.86
CA ALA A 10 34.11 -0.19 28.02
C ALA A 10 33.78 1.11 27.27
N THR A 11 32.95 1.04 26.25
CA THR A 11 32.23 2.18 25.63
C THR A 11 31.05 1.63 24.84
N GLY A 12 29.80 2.01 25.18
CA GLY A 12 28.66 1.80 24.28
C GLY A 12 27.34 1.38 24.92
N LEU A 13 26.88 2.05 25.99
CA LEU A 13 25.59 1.75 26.64
C LEU A 13 24.64 2.97 26.70
N ALA A 14 24.82 3.99 25.85
CA ALA A 14 24.14 5.29 26.02
C ALA A 14 23.42 5.88 24.78
N ALA A 15 23.06 5.09 23.75
CA ALA A 15 22.62 5.68 22.46
C ALA A 15 21.15 5.42 22.03
N GLN A 16 20.28 4.81 22.84
CA GLN A 16 19.01 4.26 22.32
C GLN A 16 17.71 4.99 22.73
N TRP A 17 17.77 6.16 23.37
CA TRP A 17 16.60 6.77 24.04
C TRP A 17 16.04 8.08 23.45
N GLY A 18 16.32 8.41 22.18
CA GLY A 18 15.87 9.70 21.63
C GLY A 18 15.47 9.69 20.16
N ARG A 19 14.33 9.09 19.79
CA ARG A 19 13.72 9.29 18.45
C ARG A 19 12.18 9.31 18.37
N HIS A 20 11.41 9.02 19.43
CA HIS A 20 9.95 9.09 19.36
C HIS A 20 9.42 10.52 19.55
N ALA A 21 9.48 11.34 18.50
CA ALA A 21 8.79 12.63 18.45
C ALA A 21 8.01 12.79 17.14
N ARG A 22 7.05 11.89 16.87
CA ARG A 22 5.98 12.18 15.93
C ARG A 22 4.80 12.80 16.67
N ASN A 23 4.35 13.95 16.16
CA ASN A 23 3.08 14.54 16.56
C ASN A 23 1.94 13.61 16.10
N LEU A 24 1.38 12.86 17.04
CA LEU A 24 0.29 11.85 16.92
C LEU A 24 -0.96 12.28 16.12
N HIS A 25 -1.05 13.52 15.63
CA HIS A 25 -2.22 14.07 14.97
C HIS A 25 -1.97 14.67 13.57
N LYS A 26 -0.76 14.59 13.00
CA LYS A 26 -0.43 15.29 11.72
C LYS A 26 -0.37 14.41 10.48
N THR A 27 -0.38 13.09 10.60
CA THR A 27 0.07 12.20 9.51
C THR A 27 -0.99 11.93 8.43
N ALA A 28 -2.26 11.75 8.79
CA ALA A 28 -3.29 11.37 7.83
C ALA A 28 -3.71 12.49 6.84
N VAL A 29 -3.70 13.76 7.27
CA VAL A 29 -4.28 14.85 6.47
C VAL A 29 -3.30 15.41 5.43
N HIS A 30 -1.99 15.33 5.68
CA HIS A 30 -1.04 16.04 4.81
C HIS A 30 -0.55 15.25 3.60
N ASN A 31 -0.57 13.91 3.64
CA ASN A 31 0.25 13.10 2.71
C ASN A 31 -0.51 11.98 1.95
N GLY A 32 -1.85 11.97 1.96
CA GLY A 32 -2.63 10.98 1.21
C GLY A 32 -2.35 11.04 -0.30
N ALA A 33 -2.33 9.86 -0.95
CA ALA A 33 -1.98 9.63 -2.37
C ALA A 33 -2.72 10.50 -3.41
N GLY A 34 -3.83 11.15 -3.03
CA GLY A 34 -4.60 12.08 -3.88
C GLY A 34 -4.16 13.54 -3.81
N GLY A 35 -3.15 13.88 -3.01
CA GLY A 35 -2.81 15.26 -2.66
C GLY A 35 -3.86 15.90 -1.73
N ALA A 36 -3.41 16.71 -0.79
CA ALA A 36 -4.22 17.34 0.25
C ALA A 36 -5.34 18.30 -0.24
N LEU A 37 -5.55 18.41 -1.56
CA LEU A 37 -6.62 19.22 -2.15
C LEU A 37 -7.81 18.33 -2.53
N PHE A 38 -8.97 18.63 -1.96
CA PHE A 38 -10.26 17.99 -2.27
C PHE A 38 -11.10 18.77 -3.30
N VAL A 39 -10.47 19.76 -3.96
CA VAL A 39 -11.06 20.53 -5.05
C VAL A 39 -10.21 20.34 -6.31
N HIS A 40 -10.87 20.24 -7.47
CA HIS A 40 -10.20 20.16 -8.76
C HIS A 40 -9.97 21.55 -9.35
N ARG A 41 -8.83 21.71 -10.04
CA ARG A 41 -8.53 22.86 -10.90
C ARG A 41 -7.97 22.29 -12.18
N ASP A 42 -8.50 22.73 -13.31
CA ASP A 42 -8.07 22.23 -14.60
C ASP A 42 -6.59 22.58 -14.83
N THR A 43 -5.78 21.56 -15.11
CA THR A 43 -4.41 21.71 -15.59
C THR A 43 -4.32 21.18 -17.02
N PRO A 44 -3.28 21.51 -17.80
CA PRO A 44 -3.10 20.96 -19.13
C PRO A 44 -3.09 19.41 -19.16
N GLU A 45 -2.62 18.78 -18.08
CA GLU A 45 -2.50 17.32 -17.94
C GLU A 45 -3.73 16.66 -17.29
N ASN A 46 -4.61 17.44 -16.66
CA ASN A 46 -5.80 16.95 -15.96
C ASN A 46 -6.95 17.95 -16.08
N ASN A 47 -7.78 17.74 -17.08
CA ASN A 47 -8.99 18.51 -17.39
C ASN A 47 -10.05 17.57 -18.00
N PRO A 48 -11.32 18.00 -18.14
CA PRO A 48 -12.38 17.16 -18.70
C PRO A 48 -12.10 16.64 -20.12
N ASP A 49 -11.27 17.34 -20.89
CA ASP A 49 -10.89 17.00 -22.27
C ASP A 49 -9.67 16.07 -22.35
N THR A 50 -9.09 15.67 -21.21
CA THR A 50 -7.92 14.78 -21.15
C THR A 50 -8.31 13.41 -21.72
N PRO A 51 -7.60 12.89 -22.74
CA PRO A 51 -8.03 11.68 -23.45
C PRO A 51 -8.00 10.47 -22.51
N PHE A 52 -9.19 9.95 -22.21
CA PHE A 52 -9.37 8.71 -21.47
C PHE A 52 -10.59 7.96 -21.99
N ASP A 53 -10.38 6.70 -22.34
CA ASP A 53 -11.47 5.76 -22.62
C ASP A 53 -11.03 4.35 -22.20
N PHE A 54 -11.99 3.48 -21.89
CA PHE A 54 -11.69 2.11 -21.52
C PHE A 54 -11.24 1.29 -22.74
N THR A 55 -10.29 0.38 -22.54
CA THR A 55 -9.97 -0.60 -23.60
C THR A 55 -11.17 -1.54 -23.85
N PRO A 56 -11.31 -2.14 -25.04
CA PRO A 56 -12.41 -3.08 -25.32
C PRO A 56 -12.48 -4.27 -24.34
N GLU A 57 -11.34 -4.71 -23.83
CA GLU A 57 -11.30 -5.73 -22.77
C GLU A 57 -11.82 -5.20 -21.44
N ASN A 58 -11.50 -3.94 -21.11
CA ASN A 58 -11.98 -3.29 -19.91
C ASN A 58 -13.48 -3.02 -19.96
N TYR A 59 -14.06 -2.71 -21.11
CA TYR A 59 -15.52 -2.69 -21.28
C TYR A 59 -16.17 -4.04 -20.94
N LYS A 60 -15.60 -5.17 -21.39
CA LYS A 60 -16.08 -6.51 -21.02
C LYS A 60 -15.97 -6.76 -19.51
N ARG A 61 -14.89 -6.30 -18.87
CA ARG A 61 -14.71 -6.38 -17.41
C ARG A 61 -15.75 -5.51 -16.67
N ILE A 62 -16.07 -4.32 -17.19
CA ILE A 62 -17.12 -3.47 -16.64
C ILE A 62 -18.49 -4.15 -16.73
N GLU A 63 -18.85 -4.73 -17.88
CA GLU A 63 -20.09 -5.52 -18.01
C GLU A 63 -20.15 -6.66 -17.00
N ALA A 64 -19.03 -7.37 -16.77
CA ALA A 64 -18.95 -8.42 -15.76
C ALA A 64 -19.12 -7.88 -14.33
N ILE A 65 -18.56 -6.72 -14.01
CA ILE A 65 -18.72 -6.06 -12.71
C ILE A 65 -20.18 -5.62 -12.50
N VAL A 66 -20.81 -4.99 -13.49
CA VAL A 66 -22.18 -4.48 -13.39
C VAL A 66 -23.18 -5.62 -13.18
N LYS A 67 -22.96 -6.78 -13.82
CA LYS A 67 -23.79 -8.00 -13.64
C LYS A 67 -23.78 -8.57 -12.22
N ASN A 68 -22.84 -8.17 -11.35
CA ASN A 68 -22.84 -8.59 -9.95
C ASN A 68 -23.88 -7.85 -9.10
N TYR A 69 -24.43 -6.74 -9.60
CA TYR A 69 -25.39 -5.91 -8.88
C TYR A 69 -26.79 -6.05 -9.47
N PRO A 70 -27.86 -5.95 -8.66
CA PRO A 70 -29.23 -6.01 -9.16
C PRO A 70 -29.52 -4.92 -10.20
N GLU A 71 -30.43 -5.23 -11.12
CA GLU A 71 -30.98 -4.25 -12.06
C GLU A 71 -31.54 -3.02 -11.32
N GLY A 72 -31.29 -1.82 -11.87
CA GLY A 72 -31.61 -0.54 -11.22
C GLY A 72 -30.61 -0.09 -10.14
N HIS A 73 -29.64 -0.93 -9.73
CA HIS A 73 -28.62 -0.60 -8.73
C HIS A 73 -27.20 -0.56 -9.32
N GLN A 74 -27.07 -0.26 -10.62
CA GLN A 74 -25.77 -0.16 -11.32
C GLN A 74 -24.79 0.85 -10.68
N ALA A 75 -25.29 1.83 -9.93
CA ALA A 75 -24.47 2.77 -9.16
C ALA A 75 -23.57 2.08 -8.11
N ALA A 76 -23.90 0.86 -7.67
CA ALA A 76 -23.06 0.07 -6.78
C ALA A 76 -21.73 -0.36 -7.43
N ALA A 77 -21.65 -0.36 -8.77
CA ALA A 77 -20.44 -0.67 -9.53
C ALA A 77 -19.44 0.49 -9.61
N VAL A 78 -19.73 1.68 -9.04
CA VAL A 78 -18.83 2.85 -9.13
C VAL A 78 -17.44 2.52 -8.57
N LEU A 79 -17.35 1.85 -7.42
CA LEU A 79 -16.06 1.57 -6.77
C LEU A 79 -15.16 0.66 -7.65
N PRO A 80 -15.59 -0.55 -8.06
CA PRO A 80 -14.73 -1.43 -8.84
C PRO A 80 -14.43 -0.88 -10.25
N VAL A 81 -15.38 -0.19 -10.88
CA VAL A 81 -15.16 0.41 -12.21
C VAL A 81 -14.17 1.57 -12.14
N LEU A 82 -14.22 2.37 -11.06
CA LEU A 82 -13.24 3.44 -10.83
C LEU A 82 -11.84 2.88 -10.49
N ASP A 83 -11.75 1.79 -9.72
CA ASP A 83 -10.47 1.10 -9.50
C ASP A 83 -9.91 0.53 -10.81
N LEU A 84 -10.78 -0.01 -11.67
CA LEU A 84 -10.39 -0.49 -13.00
C LEU A 84 -9.84 0.65 -13.87
N ALA A 85 -10.46 1.83 -13.85
CA ALA A 85 -9.94 3.02 -14.52
C ALA A 85 -8.54 3.41 -14.01
N GLN A 86 -8.34 3.32 -12.69
CA GLN A 86 -7.03 3.53 -12.08
C GLN A 86 -6.02 2.46 -12.47
N ARG A 87 -6.40 1.18 -12.56
CA ARG A 87 -5.50 0.10 -13.01
C ARG A 87 -5.09 0.25 -14.47
N GLN A 88 -5.96 0.82 -15.32
CA GLN A 88 -5.64 1.10 -16.72
C GLN A 88 -4.65 2.27 -16.87
N ASN A 89 -4.83 3.35 -16.11
CA ASN A 89 -4.10 4.61 -16.30
C ASN A 89 -3.05 4.92 -15.21
N GLY A 90 -3.00 4.15 -14.13
CA GLY A 90 -2.18 4.36 -12.93
C GLY A 90 -2.77 5.37 -11.91
N TRP A 91 -3.54 6.33 -12.40
CA TRP A 91 -4.20 7.38 -11.62
C TRP A 91 -5.48 7.84 -12.31
N LEU A 92 -6.31 8.61 -11.61
CA LEU A 92 -7.64 9.02 -12.03
C LEU A 92 -7.68 10.51 -12.43
N PRO A 93 -7.58 10.82 -13.74
CA PRO A 93 -7.93 12.14 -14.25
C PRO A 93 -9.43 12.38 -14.11
N ILE A 94 -9.84 13.64 -14.16
CA ILE A 94 -11.27 14.00 -14.11
C ILE A 94 -12.06 13.40 -15.29
N SER A 95 -11.42 13.23 -16.46
CA SER A 95 -12.01 12.57 -17.61
C SER A 95 -12.33 11.09 -17.36
N ALA A 96 -11.50 10.37 -16.60
CA ALA A 96 -11.79 9.00 -16.18
C ALA A 96 -13.00 8.95 -15.25
N MET A 97 -13.11 9.86 -14.29
CA MET A 97 -14.28 9.96 -13.41
C MET A 97 -15.56 10.26 -14.21
N ASN A 98 -15.48 11.15 -15.20
CA ASN A 98 -16.60 11.47 -16.09
C ASN A 98 -17.01 10.26 -16.94
N LYS A 99 -16.04 9.49 -17.47
CA LYS A 99 -16.32 8.28 -18.23
C LYS A 99 -17.01 7.21 -17.37
N VAL A 100 -16.58 7.03 -16.11
CA VAL A 100 -17.28 6.14 -15.16
C VAL A 100 -18.71 6.61 -14.90
N ALA A 101 -18.91 7.92 -14.74
CA ALA A 101 -20.24 8.50 -14.54
C ALA A 101 -21.17 8.26 -15.75
N GLU A 102 -20.65 8.41 -16.97
CA GLU A 102 -21.35 8.15 -18.23
C GLU A 102 -21.76 6.67 -18.34
N VAL A 103 -20.80 5.75 -18.15
CA VAL A 103 -21.01 4.30 -18.31
C VAL A 103 -22.02 3.76 -17.31
N LEU A 104 -22.02 4.25 -16.07
CA LEU A 104 -22.94 3.81 -15.01
C LEU A 104 -24.20 4.67 -14.90
N GLN A 105 -24.35 5.68 -15.75
CA GLN A 105 -25.49 6.61 -15.76
C GLN A 105 -25.76 7.26 -14.39
N VAL A 106 -24.70 7.65 -13.69
CA VAL A 106 -24.76 8.36 -12.41
C VAL A 106 -24.30 9.81 -12.57
N PRO A 107 -24.80 10.76 -11.77
CA PRO A 107 -24.29 12.12 -11.79
C PRO A 107 -22.77 12.15 -11.49
N PRO A 108 -21.94 12.88 -12.26
CA PRO A 108 -20.48 12.91 -12.07
C PRO A 108 -20.05 13.27 -10.64
N MET A 109 -20.83 14.14 -9.97
CA MET A 109 -20.59 14.53 -8.58
C MET A 109 -20.52 13.32 -7.63
N ARG A 110 -21.35 12.29 -7.85
CA ARG A 110 -21.34 11.07 -7.02
C ARG A 110 -20.06 10.26 -7.21
N VAL A 111 -19.48 10.28 -8.41
CA VAL A 111 -18.18 9.66 -8.68
C VAL A 111 -17.06 10.47 -8.05
N TYR A 112 -17.12 11.81 -8.08
CA TYR A 112 -16.14 12.67 -7.42
C TYR A 112 -16.13 12.50 -5.90
N GLU A 113 -17.31 12.35 -5.28
CA GLU A 113 -17.45 12.05 -3.86
C GLU A 113 -16.72 10.74 -3.52
N VAL A 114 -16.94 9.67 -4.29
CA VAL A 114 -16.24 8.39 -4.11
C VAL A 114 -14.73 8.54 -4.31
N ALA A 115 -14.30 9.20 -5.38
CA ALA A 115 -12.88 9.37 -5.72
C ALA A 115 -12.10 10.21 -4.69
N THR A 116 -12.78 11.10 -3.97
CA THR A 116 -12.18 11.94 -2.93
C THR A 116 -12.26 11.32 -1.54
N PHE A 117 -13.25 10.45 -1.31
CA PHE A 117 -13.46 9.78 -0.02
C PHE A 117 -12.48 8.62 0.22
N TYR A 118 -12.27 7.76 -0.77
CA TYR A 118 -11.38 6.60 -0.61
C TYR A 118 -9.92 6.95 -0.94
N THR A 119 -9.01 6.61 -0.02
CA THR A 119 -7.58 6.97 -0.09
C THR A 119 -6.79 6.19 -1.14
N MET A 120 -7.34 5.09 -1.66
CA MET A 120 -6.71 4.30 -2.73
C MET A 120 -6.76 5.02 -4.07
N TYR A 121 -7.72 5.94 -4.26
CA TYR A 121 -7.91 6.63 -5.52
C TYR A 121 -6.90 7.75 -5.71
N ASN A 122 -5.93 7.51 -6.59
CA ASN A 122 -4.86 8.45 -6.91
C ASN A 122 -5.39 9.53 -7.86
N ARG A 123 -5.70 10.71 -7.36
CA ARG A 123 -6.16 11.86 -8.18
C ARG A 123 -5.03 12.68 -8.80
N LYS A 124 -3.78 12.33 -8.46
CA LYS A 124 -2.56 12.89 -9.03
C LYS A 124 -1.74 11.77 -9.66
N PRO A 125 -0.93 12.07 -10.67
CA PRO A 125 -0.03 11.08 -11.26
C PRO A 125 0.99 10.62 -10.21
N VAL A 126 0.88 9.36 -9.81
CA VAL A 126 1.87 8.66 -8.97
C VAL A 126 2.91 7.96 -9.85
N GLY A 127 4.06 7.65 -9.28
CA GLY A 127 5.08 6.84 -9.94
C GLY A 127 4.60 5.41 -10.18
N LYS A 128 5.33 4.67 -11.01
CA LYS A 128 5.01 3.28 -11.37
C LYS A 128 4.85 2.34 -10.16
N TYR A 129 5.62 2.59 -9.10
CA TYR A 129 5.60 1.88 -7.84
C TYR A 129 5.15 2.81 -6.73
N HIS A 130 3.92 2.63 -6.28
CA HIS A 130 3.33 3.38 -5.19
C HIS A 130 3.64 2.68 -3.86
N ILE A 131 4.62 3.21 -3.11
CA ILE A 131 5.08 2.68 -1.83
C ILE A 131 4.24 3.27 -0.72
N GLN A 132 3.54 2.41 0.00
CA GLN A 132 2.66 2.75 1.10
C GLN A 132 3.24 2.15 2.39
N VAL A 133 3.75 3.00 3.26
CA VAL A 133 4.37 2.58 4.53
C VAL A 133 3.37 2.69 5.67
N CYS A 134 3.11 1.58 6.37
CA CYS A 134 2.25 1.57 7.55
C CYS A 134 2.98 2.14 8.77
N THR A 135 2.46 3.21 9.35
CA THR A 135 3.02 3.88 10.54
C THR A 135 2.07 3.87 11.74
N THR A 136 1.00 3.07 11.68
CA THR A 136 0.09 2.90 12.82
C THR A 136 0.77 2.23 14.01
N THR A 137 0.18 2.34 15.19
CA THR A 137 0.76 1.90 16.46
C THR A 137 1.41 0.51 16.43
N PRO A 138 0.81 -0.55 15.89
CA PRO A 138 1.47 -1.87 15.84
C PRO A 138 2.76 -1.90 15.02
N CYS A 139 2.80 -1.16 13.90
CA CYS A 139 4.01 -1.03 13.07
C CYS A 139 5.02 -0.06 13.69
N MET A 140 4.56 1.04 14.28
CA MET A 140 5.39 2.00 15.00
C MET A 140 6.12 1.35 16.19
N LEU A 141 5.42 0.49 16.95
CA LEU A 141 6.01 -0.28 18.06
C LEU A 141 7.06 -1.29 17.59
N ARG A 142 7.01 -1.70 16.33
CA ARG A 142 8.00 -2.59 15.68
C ARG A 142 8.95 -1.83 14.76
N ASP A 143 9.13 -0.53 15.02
CA ASP A 143 10.11 0.35 14.37
C ASP A 143 9.91 0.54 12.86
N SER A 144 8.66 0.73 12.39
CA SER A 144 8.42 1.11 10.99
C SER A 144 8.97 2.51 10.62
N ASP A 145 9.29 3.34 11.62
CA ASP A 145 9.97 4.62 11.43
C ASP A 145 11.34 4.46 10.78
N SER A 146 12.13 3.46 11.19
CA SER A 146 13.44 3.20 10.58
C SER A 146 13.33 2.73 9.13
N ILE A 147 12.27 2.00 8.78
CA ILE A 147 11.94 1.63 7.40
C ILE A 147 11.63 2.87 6.56
N LEU A 148 10.84 3.80 7.08
CA LEU A 148 10.51 5.05 6.39
C LEU A 148 11.73 5.94 6.19
N GLU A 149 12.57 6.12 7.22
CA GLU A 149 13.82 6.89 7.11
C GLU A 149 14.76 6.28 6.07
N THR A 150 14.83 4.95 6.00
CA THR A 150 15.66 4.22 5.03
C THR A 150 15.14 4.43 3.60
N LEU A 151 13.82 4.36 3.39
CA LEU A 151 13.20 4.65 2.11
C LEU A 151 13.46 6.09 1.64
N GLN A 152 13.29 7.08 2.53
CA GLN A 152 13.57 8.48 2.20
C GLN A 152 15.04 8.68 1.77
N ARG A 153 15.98 8.06 2.48
CA ARG A 153 17.42 8.14 2.17
C ARG A 153 17.76 7.44 0.86
N LYS A 154 17.22 6.24 0.62
CA LYS A 154 17.50 5.41 -0.56
C LYS A 154 16.89 5.99 -1.84
N LEU A 155 15.73 6.63 -1.74
CA LEU A 155 15.02 7.22 -2.88
C LEU A 155 15.34 8.72 -3.06
N GLY A 156 15.85 9.39 -2.03
CA GLY A 156 16.16 10.83 -2.07
C GLY A 156 14.92 11.73 -2.11
N ILE A 157 13.78 11.25 -1.59
CA ILE A 157 12.49 11.95 -1.58
C ILE A 157 11.88 11.97 -0.17
N LYS A 158 10.96 12.89 0.08
CA LYS A 158 10.15 12.93 1.31
C LYS A 158 8.82 12.17 1.13
N VAL A 159 8.12 11.96 2.23
CA VAL A 159 6.74 11.44 2.20
C VAL A 159 5.84 12.40 1.40
N GLY A 160 5.07 11.86 0.46
CA GLY A 160 4.19 12.58 -0.45
C GLY A 160 4.83 12.95 -1.78
N GLU A 161 6.14 12.74 -1.94
CA GLU A 161 6.86 13.08 -3.17
C GLU A 161 7.03 11.86 -4.10
N THR A 162 7.31 12.16 -5.37
CA THR A 162 7.60 11.17 -6.41
C THR A 162 9.03 11.39 -6.90
N THR A 163 9.78 10.31 -7.10
CA THR A 163 11.15 10.37 -7.64
C THR A 163 11.17 11.04 -9.02
N PRO A 164 12.26 11.75 -9.39
CA PRO A 164 12.35 12.45 -10.68
C PRO A 164 12.18 11.56 -11.91
N ASP A 165 12.57 10.28 -11.79
CA ASP A 165 12.42 9.24 -12.80
C ASP A 165 10.97 8.69 -12.95
N LYS A 166 10.02 9.20 -12.15
CA LYS A 166 8.61 8.78 -12.09
C LYS A 166 8.43 7.29 -11.75
N LEU A 167 9.43 6.66 -11.11
CA LEU A 167 9.36 5.25 -10.73
C LEU A 167 8.70 5.04 -9.37
N PHE A 168 9.02 5.85 -8.35
CA PHE A 168 8.56 5.62 -6.99
C PHE A 168 7.82 6.83 -6.42
N THR A 169 6.66 6.59 -5.82
CA THR A 169 5.98 7.57 -4.95
C THR A 169 5.95 6.99 -3.55
N LEU A 170 6.43 7.76 -2.56
CA LEU A 170 6.46 7.33 -1.17
C LEU A 170 5.34 8.03 -0.41
N ILE A 171 4.41 7.26 0.16
CA ILE A 171 3.39 7.80 1.06
C ILE A 171 3.35 7.03 2.38
N GLU A 172 2.85 7.73 3.38
CA GLU A 172 2.52 7.16 4.68
C GLU A 172 1.03 6.81 4.70
N VAL A 173 0.71 5.60 5.14
CA VAL A 173 -0.64 5.09 5.21
C VAL A 173 -0.95 4.53 6.59
N GLU A 174 -2.25 4.35 6.83
CA GLU A 174 -2.78 3.77 8.05
C GLU A 174 -2.61 2.23 8.05
N CYS A 175 -3.41 1.53 8.85
CA CYS A 175 -3.32 0.09 9.02
C CYS A 175 -3.64 -0.66 7.73
N LEU A 176 -2.67 -1.43 7.21
CA LEU A 176 -2.83 -2.29 6.03
C LEU A 176 -3.27 -3.73 6.35
N GLY A 177 -3.53 -4.04 7.62
CA GLY A 177 -4.07 -5.35 8.04
C GLY A 177 -3.05 -6.48 8.22
N ALA A 178 -1.75 -6.23 8.06
CA ALA A 178 -0.68 -7.21 8.28
C ALA A 178 0.04 -7.00 9.63
N CYS A 179 -0.73 -6.79 10.72
CA CYS A 179 -0.21 -6.35 12.02
C CYS A 179 0.76 -7.34 12.67
N VAL A 180 0.48 -8.65 12.58
CA VAL A 180 1.37 -9.70 13.13
C VAL A 180 2.67 -9.82 12.34
N ASN A 181 2.70 -9.24 11.14
CA ASN A 181 3.78 -9.20 10.15
C ASN A 181 4.48 -7.83 10.05
N ALA A 182 4.32 -7.01 11.09
CA ALA A 182 4.96 -5.71 11.16
C ALA A 182 6.50 -5.80 11.35
N PRO A 183 7.28 -4.80 10.89
CA PRO A 183 6.86 -3.68 10.06
C PRO A 183 6.70 -4.11 8.59
N MET A 184 5.78 -3.46 7.87
CA MET A 184 5.41 -3.85 6.52
C MET A 184 5.17 -2.63 5.62
N VAL A 185 5.30 -2.84 4.31
CA VAL A 185 4.95 -1.87 3.28
C VAL A 185 4.12 -2.55 2.20
N GLN A 186 3.28 -1.76 1.53
CA GLN A 186 2.61 -2.18 0.32
C GLN A 186 3.24 -1.46 -0.87
N ILE A 187 3.54 -2.20 -1.93
CA ILE A 187 3.97 -1.64 -3.21
C ILE A 187 2.99 -2.10 -4.27
N ASN A 188 2.20 -1.17 -4.79
CA ASN A 188 1.05 -1.46 -5.65
C ASN A 188 0.12 -2.49 -4.98
N ASP A 189 -0.01 -3.70 -5.54
CA ASP A 189 -0.88 -4.75 -4.99
C ASP A 189 -0.18 -5.66 -3.95
N ASN A 190 1.15 -5.57 -3.80
CA ASN A 190 1.94 -6.55 -3.05
C ASN A 190 2.27 -6.07 -1.63
N TYR A 191 2.09 -6.94 -0.65
CA TYR A 191 2.58 -6.74 0.71
C TYR A 191 4.00 -7.31 0.85
N TYR A 192 4.88 -6.49 1.42
CA TYR A 192 6.21 -6.87 1.85
C TYR A 192 6.28 -6.70 3.37
N GLU A 193 6.55 -7.80 4.05
CA GLU A 193 6.27 -7.97 5.47
C GLU A 193 7.54 -8.34 6.25
N ASP A 194 7.52 -8.18 7.58
CA ASP A 194 8.66 -8.41 8.47
C ASP A 194 9.96 -7.76 8.04
N LEU A 195 9.86 -6.49 7.65
CA LEU A 195 10.96 -5.80 7.02
C LEU A 195 12.01 -5.35 8.03
N THR A 196 13.27 -5.49 7.64
CA THR A 196 14.37 -4.71 8.20
C THR A 196 14.78 -3.61 7.22
N PRO A 197 15.53 -2.58 7.66
CA PRO A 197 16.10 -1.58 6.75
C PRO A 197 16.90 -2.17 5.58
N LYS A 198 17.54 -3.31 5.78
CA LYS A 198 18.28 -4.01 4.72
C LYS A 198 17.34 -4.63 3.69
N ASP A 199 16.27 -5.28 4.13
CA ASP A 199 15.33 -5.97 3.24
C ASP A 199 14.59 -4.99 2.34
N ILE A 200 14.23 -3.81 2.86
CA ILE A 200 13.58 -2.79 2.04
C ILE A 200 14.54 -2.19 1.01
N GLU A 201 15.83 -2.02 1.33
CA GLU A 201 16.83 -1.59 0.34
C GLU A 201 16.97 -2.61 -0.80
N GLU A 202 17.00 -3.90 -0.47
CA GLU A 202 17.04 -5.00 -1.46
C GLU A 202 15.79 -4.99 -2.35
N ILE A 203 14.59 -4.85 -1.76
CA ILE A 203 13.32 -4.74 -2.52
C ILE A 203 13.38 -3.57 -3.51
N ILE A 204 13.86 -2.41 -3.08
CA ILE A 204 13.96 -1.22 -3.95
C ILE A 204 14.97 -1.44 -5.08
N ASP A 205 16.11 -2.06 -4.81
CA ASP A 205 17.13 -2.35 -5.83
C ASP A 205 16.63 -3.38 -6.85
N GLU A 206 15.91 -4.41 -6.41
CA GLU A 206 15.26 -5.38 -7.29
C GLU A 206 14.18 -4.73 -8.19
N LEU A 207 13.37 -3.84 -7.62
CA LEU A 207 12.35 -3.10 -8.38
C LEU A 207 12.98 -2.15 -9.40
N LYS A 208 14.09 -1.47 -9.04
CA LYS A 208 14.87 -0.65 -9.98
C LYS A 208 15.49 -1.48 -11.11
N ALA A 209 15.87 -2.73 -10.81
CA ALA A 209 16.34 -3.69 -11.81
C ALA A 209 15.21 -4.28 -12.68
N GLY A 210 13.95 -3.87 -12.48
CA GLY A 210 12.79 -4.34 -13.23
C GLY A 210 12.32 -5.75 -12.82
N LYS A 211 12.83 -6.30 -11.72
CA LYS A 211 12.35 -7.56 -11.15
C LYS A 211 11.12 -7.30 -10.28
N VAL A 212 10.31 -8.32 -10.08
CA VAL A 212 9.18 -8.29 -9.14
C VAL A 212 9.58 -9.11 -7.90
N PRO A 213 9.88 -8.46 -6.76
CA PRO A 213 10.26 -9.17 -5.54
C PRO A 213 9.09 -10.00 -5.01
N LYS A 214 9.36 -11.12 -4.34
CA LYS A 214 8.33 -12.01 -3.79
C LYS A 214 7.49 -11.31 -2.71
N PRO A 215 6.15 -11.24 -2.86
CA PRO A 215 5.27 -10.73 -1.81
C PRO A 215 5.24 -11.70 -0.62
N GLY A 216 5.18 -11.15 0.59
CA GLY A 216 5.16 -11.88 1.86
C GLY A 216 6.25 -11.46 2.85
N PRO A 217 6.40 -12.21 3.95
CA PRO A 217 7.41 -11.96 4.98
C PRO A 217 8.85 -12.10 4.47
N ARG A 218 9.74 -11.22 4.94
CA ARG A 218 11.20 -11.28 4.69
C ARG A 218 11.99 -11.95 5.81
N SER A 219 11.31 -12.34 6.88
CA SER A 219 11.86 -13.19 7.93
C SER A 219 11.84 -14.68 7.53
N GLY A 220 12.17 -15.57 8.47
CA GLY A 220 12.20 -17.03 8.22
C GLY A 220 10.83 -17.72 8.23
N ARG A 221 9.74 -17.01 8.54
CA ARG A 221 8.37 -17.56 8.52
C ARG A 221 7.71 -17.33 7.15
N PHE A 222 6.68 -18.10 6.84
CA PHE A 222 6.00 -18.08 5.55
C PHE A 222 4.83 -17.11 5.47
N CYS A 223 4.01 -17.03 6.53
CA CYS A 223 2.87 -16.12 6.59
C CYS A 223 2.77 -15.50 7.99
N CYS A 224 1.81 -15.92 8.81
CA CYS A 224 1.49 -15.32 10.10
C CYS A 224 1.80 -16.25 11.29
N GLU A 225 2.47 -17.37 11.08
CA GLU A 225 2.83 -18.30 12.14
C GLU A 225 3.86 -17.71 13.11
N PRO A 226 3.98 -18.27 14.33
CA PRO A 226 5.07 -17.92 15.22
C PRO A 226 6.43 -18.21 14.56
N ALA A 227 7.36 -17.25 14.61
CA ALA A 227 8.66 -17.39 13.97
C ALA A 227 9.52 -18.55 14.52
N GLY A 228 9.19 -19.08 15.69
CA GLY A 228 9.84 -20.25 16.32
C GLY A 228 9.27 -21.61 15.89
N GLY A 229 8.41 -21.66 14.87
CA GLY A 229 7.73 -22.88 14.42
C GLY A 229 6.25 -22.94 14.83
N LEU A 230 5.53 -23.93 14.29
CA LEU A 230 4.10 -24.10 14.52
C LEU A 230 3.81 -24.48 15.98
N THR A 231 3.13 -23.59 16.73
CA THR A 231 2.64 -23.86 18.09
C THR A 231 1.20 -24.37 18.12
N SER A 232 0.51 -24.32 16.98
CA SER A 232 -0.85 -24.80 16.75
C SER A 232 -0.97 -25.28 15.31
N LEU A 233 -2.03 -26.03 14.97
CA LEU A 233 -2.20 -26.63 13.64
C LEU A 233 -1.04 -27.55 13.23
N THR A 234 -0.44 -28.24 14.21
CA THR A 234 0.59 -29.28 13.97
C THR A 234 -0.01 -30.59 13.49
N GLU A 235 -1.26 -30.85 13.85
CA GLU A 235 -2.02 -32.01 13.41
C GLU A 235 -2.63 -31.78 12.01
N PRO A 236 -2.74 -32.82 11.16
CA PRO A 236 -3.44 -32.69 9.89
C PRO A 236 -4.93 -32.37 10.11
N PRO A 237 -5.56 -31.61 9.18
CA PRO A 237 -6.99 -31.34 9.25
C PRO A 237 -7.77 -32.65 9.17
N LYS A 238 -8.86 -32.75 9.94
CA LYS A 238 -9.60 -34.01 10.12
C LYS A 238 -10.43 -34.42 8.90
N GLY A 239 -10.62 -33.53 7.92
CA GLY A 239 -11.40 -33.79 6.72
C GLY A 239 -12.91 -33.65 6.93
N PRO A 240 -13.70 -33.85 5.85
CA PRO A 240 -15.14 -33.66 5.89
C PRO A 240 -15.83 -34.70 6.79
N GLY A 241 -16.90 -34.29 7.47
CA GLY A 241 -17.71 -35.19 8.32
C GLY A 241 -17.20 -35.35 9.75
N PHE A 242 -15.96 -34.93 10.05
CA PHE A 242 -15.43 -35.02 11.41
C PHE A 242 -16.20 -34.07 12.36
N GLY A 243 -16.88 -34.64 13.37
CA GLY A 243 -17.67 -33.88 14.34
C GLY A 243 -19.07 -33.49 13.88
N VAL A 244 -19.55 -33.99 12.74
CA VAL A 244 -20.93 -33.76 12.30
C VAL A 244 -21.90 -34.49 13.23
N GLN A 245 -22.88 -33.74 13.76
CA GLN A 245 -23.89 -34.24 14.67
C GLN A 245 -24.89 -35.18 13.97
N ALA A 246 -25.54 -36.06 14.74
CA ALA A 246 -26.66 -36.83 14.23
C ALA A 246 -27.85 -35.91 13.87
N GLY A 247 -28.55 -36.19 12.76
CA GLY A 247 -29.71 -35.41 12.31
C GLY A 247 -29.40 -34.28 11.32
N LEU A 248 -28.18 -34.24 10.76
CA LEU A 248 -27.76 -33.36 9.67
C LEU A 248 -27.50 -34.15 8.38
#